data_AF-A0A2S9G3A4-F1
#
_entry.id   AF-A0A2S9G3A4-F1
#
_cell.length_a   1.000
_cell.length_b   1.000
_cell.length_c   1.000
_cell.angle_alpha   90.00
_cell.angle_beta   90.00
_cell.angle_gamma   90.00
#
_symmetry.space_group_name_H-M   'P 1'
#
loop_
_entity.id
_entity.type
_entity.pdbx_description
1 polymer ?
#
loop_
_entity_poly.entity_id
_entity_poly.type
_entity_poly.pdbx_seq_one_letter_code
_entity_poly.pdbx_strand_id
1 'polypeptide(L)'
;RIGDRADVVVIDPERLDATLDDYAEESVDQYGGLSRMVNRNNATVKAVFVGGRAVFLDGQPTPLVGTQRTGRFLRAAHRAPALAA
;
A
#
# COMPACT_ATOMS: atom_id res chain seq x y z
N ARG A 1 -1.53 8.72 15.91
CA ARG A 1 -1.52 9.02 17.37
C ARG A 1 -2.17 7.84 18.10
N ILE A 2 -1.99 7.71 19.41
CA ILE A 2 -2.69 6.66 20.17
C ILE A 2 -4.20 6.84 19.99
N GLY A 3 -4.90 5.76 19.67
CA GLY A 3 -6.34 5.74 19.39
C GLY A 3 -6.73 6.03 17.94
N ASP A 4 -5.79 6.45 17.08
CA ASP A 4 -6.04 6.59 15.64
C ASP A 4 -6.04 5.22 14.95
N ARG A 5 -6.72 5.14 13.81
CA ARG A 5 -6.62 3.99 12.91
C ARG A 5 -5.17 3.77 12.48
N ALA A 6 -4.71 2.52 12.52
CA ALA A 6 -3.38 2.12 12.09
C ALA A 6 -3.30 1.92 10.56
N ASP A 7 -3.56 2.99 9.81
CA ASP A 7 -3.21 3.05 8.39
C ASP A 7 -1.77 3.57 8.28
N VAL A 8 -0.84 2.67 7.98
CA VAL A 8 0.61 2.95 8.09
C VAL A 8 1.34 2.34 6.90
N VAL A 9 2.34 3.06 6.42
CA VAL A 9 3.35 2.54 5.50
C VAL A 9 4.70 2.49 6.21
N VAL A 10 5.45 1.42 6.01
CA VAL A 10 6.83 1.29 6.48
C VAL A 10 7.76 1.52 5.28
N ILE A 11 8.58 2.55 5.39
CA ILE A 11 9.52 2.98 4.36
C ILE A 11 10.94 2.68 4.83
N ASP A 12 11.74 2.11 3.93
CA ASP A 12 13.19 2.00 4.08
C ASP A 12 13.84 3.30 3.55
N PRO A 13 14.35 4.16 4.45
CA PRO A 13 14.87 5.46 4.07
C PRO A 13 16.17 5.36 3.25
N GLU A 14 16.94 4.27 3.37
CA GLU A 14 18.16 4.08 2.58
C GLU A 14 17.86 3.83 1.10
N ARG A 15 16.62 3.47 0.79
CA ARG A 15 16.10 3.22 -0.56
C ARG A 15 15.27 4.38 -1.10
N LEU A 16 15.32 5.54 -0.44
CA LEU A 16 14.87 6.81 -1.00
C LEU A 16 16.02 7.42 -1.82
N ASP A 17 16.43 6.70 -2.85
CA ASP A 17 17.55 7.04 -3.72
C ASP A 17 17.10 7.23 -5.17
N ALA A 18 18.04 7.45 -6.09
CA ALA A 18 17.75 7.71 -7.50
C ALA A 18 17.02 6.57 -8.23
N THR A 19 17.01 5.35 -7.66
CA THR A 19 16.31 4.20 -8.28
C THR A 19 14.79 4.37 -8.31
N LEU A 20 14.24 5.30 -7.52
CA LEU A 20 12.81 5.65 -7.56
C LEU A 20 12.39 6.37 -8.84
N ASP A 21 13.34 7.01 -9.53
CA ASP A 21 13.12 7.75 -10.77
C ASP A 21 13.46 6.91 -12.01
N ASP A 22 13.92 5.66 -11.81
CA ASP A 22 14.25 4.75 -12.91
C ASP A 22 13.01 4.44 -13.75
N TYR A 23 13.20 4.45 -15.07
CA TYR A 23 12.15 4.11 -16.01
C TYR A 23 11.74 2.65 -15.84
N ALA A 24 10.44 2.41 -15.59
CA ALA A 24 9.87 1.09 -15.51
C ALA A 24 8.52 1.02 -16.22
N GLU A 25 8.26 -0.12 -16.84
CA GLU A 25 6.98 -0.42 -17.48
C GLU A 25 6.35 -1.69 -16.89
N GLU A 26 5.03 -1.77 -16.94
CA GLU A 26 4.27 -2.99 -16.64
C GLU A 26 3.03 -3.05 -17.54
N SER A 27 2.70 -4.25 -18.01
CA SER A 27 1.49 -4.49 -18.79
C SER A 27 0.25 -4.38 -17.91
N VAL A 28 -0.83 -3.84 -18.46
CA VAL A 28 -2.13 -3.76 -17.77
C VAL A 28 -3.20 -4.53 -18.55
N ASP A 29 -3.63 -5.66 -17.98
CA ASP A 29 -4.55 -6.61 -18.63
C ASP A 29 -5.90 -5.98 -18.99
N GLN A 30 -6.40 -5.05 -18.16
CA GLN A 30 -7.69 -4.38 -18.38
C GLN A 30 -7.73 -3.51 -19.65
N TYR A 31 -6.56 -3.19 -20.23
CA TYR A 31 -6.43 -2.47 -21.49
C TYR A 31 -5.83 -3.34 -22.60
N GLY A 32 -6.05 -4.66 -22.54
CA GLY A 32 -5.55 -5.57 -23.57
C GLY A 32 -4.04 -5.75 -23.55
N GLY A 33 -3.41 -5.63 -22.37
CA GLY A 33 -1.97 -5.81 -22.22
C GLY A 33 -1.13 -4.60 -22.63
N LEU A 34 -1.73 -3.41 -22.74
CA LEU A 34 -0.99 -2.17 -22.99
C LEU A 34 0.18 -2.02 -22.01
N SER A 35 1.39 -1.77 -22.52
CA SER A 35 2.54 -1.41 -21.68
C SER A 35 2.44 0.05 -21.26
N ARG A 36 2.56 0.32 -19.96
CA ARG A 36 2.52 1.69 -19.42
C ARG A 36 3.68 1.92 -18.47
N MET A 37 4.13 3.17 -18.41
CA MET A 37 5.08 3.60 -17.40
C MET A 37 4.48 3.47 -15.99
N VAL A 38 5.28 2.98 -15.05
CA VAL A 38 4.90 2.81 -13.64
C VAL A 38 6.05 3.25 -12.73
N ASN A 39 5.71 3.75 -11.54
CA ASN A 39 6.70 3.97 -10.50
C ASN A 39 6.99 2.64 -9.81
N ARG A 40 8.27 2.27 -9.67
CA ARG A 40 8.69 1.07 -8.94
C ARG A 40 9.43 1.44 -7.66
N ASN A 41 8.97 0.88 -6.55
CA ASN A 41 9.47 1.20 -5.22
C ASN A 41 9.53 -0.04 -4.30
N ASN A 42 9.67 -1.23 -4.88
CA ASN A 42 9.59 -2.52 -4.17
C ASN A 42 10.63 -2.62 -3.03
N ALA A 43 11.80 -2.02 -3.21
CA ALA A 43 12.84 -2.01 -2.18
C ALA A 43 12.57 -0.96 -1.08
N THR A 44 11.80 0.09 -1.39
CA THR A 44 11.56 1.26 -0.55
C THR A 44 10.34 1.06 0.35
N VAL A 45 9.24 0.52 -0.18
CA VAL A 45 8.03 0.22 0.60
C VAL A 45 8.10 -1.22 1.12
N LYS A 46 8.40 -1.39 2.41
CA LYS A 46 8.53 -2.71 3.03
C LYS A 46 7.19 -3.30 3.44
N ALA A 47 6.28 -2.46 3.92
CA ALA A 47 4.98 -2.91 4.39
C ALA A 47 3.91 -1.83 4.27
N VAL A 48 2.67 -2.26 4.02
CA VAL A 48 1.46 -1.42 4.08
C VAL A 48 0.44 -2.09 5.00
N PHE A 49 -0.08 -1.30 5.94
CA PHE A 49 -1.10 -1.70 6.87
C PHE A 49 -2.36 -0.86 6.68
N VAL A 50 -3.51 -1.53 6.68
CA VAL A 50 -4.82 -0.89 6.62
C VAL A 50 -5.60 -1.29 7.86
N GLY A 51 -5.88 -0.32 8.73
CA GLY A 51 -6.50 -0.55 10.04
C GLY A 51 -5.72 -1.53 10.92
N GLY A 52 -4.38 -1.52 10.84
CA GLY A 52 -3.49 -2.40 11.60
C GLY A 52 -3.27 -3.79 10.97
N ARG A 53 -3.91 -4.07 9.84
CA ARG A 53 -3.79 -5.36 9.15
C ARG A 53 -2.78 -5.24 8.01
N ALA A 54 -1.77 -6.11 7.99
CA ALA A 54 -0.81 -6.16 6.89
C ALA A 54 -1.55 -6.54 5.60
N VAL A 55 -1.53 -5.65 4.61
CA VAL A 55 -2.13 -5.90 3.30
C VAL A 55 -1.08 -6.11 2.22
N PHE A 56 0.11 -5.58 2.41
CA PHE A 56 1.22 -5.69 1.47
C PHE A 56 2.52 -5.82 2.24
N LEU A 57 3.34 -6.80 1.90
CA LEU A 57 4.63 -7.08 2.53
C LEU A 57 5.64 -7.45 1.43
N ASP A 58 6.84 -6.91 1.50
CA ASP A 58 7.98 -7.30 0.66
C ASP A 58 7.67 -7.31 -0.85
N GLY A 59 6.96 -6.29 -1.33
CA GLY A 59 6.61 -6.15 -2.74
C GLY A 59 5.39 -6.95 -3.19
N GLN A 60 4.67 -7.63 -2.29
CA GLN A 60 3.52 -8.47 -2.65
C GLN A 60 2.28 -8.21 -1.78
N PRO A 61 1.05 -8.31 -2.36
CA PRO A 61 -0.17 -8.37 -1.57
C PRO A 61 -0.17 -9.62 -0.69
N THR A 62 -0.62 -9.48 0.55
CA THR A 62 -0.83 -10.63 1.43
C THR A 62 -2.07 -11.43 0.99
N PRO A 63 -2.21 -12.72 1.36
CA PRO A 63 -3.39 -13.54 1.04
C PRO A 63 -4.73 -12.99 1.55
N LEU A 64 -4.68 -12.02 2.46
CA LEU A 64 -5.83 -11.32 3.02
C LEU A 64 -6.51 -10.43 1.97
N VAL A 65 -5.74 -9.84 1.05
CA VAL A 65 -6.25 -8.93 0.03
C VAL A 65 -7.17 -9.69 -0.93
N GLY A 66 -8.38 -9.17 -1.14
CA GLY A 66 -9.40 -9.81 -1.97
C GLY A 66 -10.20 -10.91 -1.27
N THR A 67 -9.74 -11.42 -0.12
CA THR A 67 -10.44 -12.46 0.65
C THR A 67 -11.14 -11.92 1.89
N GLN A 68 -10.63 -10.83 2.48
CA GLN A 68 -11.21 -10.20 3.66
C GLN A 68 -11.34 -8.69 3.49
N ARG A 69 -12.44 -8.14 4.02
CA ARG A 69 -12.66 -6.69 4.01
C ARG A 69 -11.70 -5.99 4.99
N THR A 70 -10.85 -5.11 4.47
CA THR A 70 -9.93 -4.25 5.25
C THR A 70 -10.38 -2.79 5.32
N GLY A 71 -11.23 -2.37 4.38
CA GLY A 71 -11.75 -1.01 4.29
C GLY A 71 -13.10 -0.82 4.99
N ARG A 72 -13.40 0.43 5.34
CA ARG A 72 -14.72 0.87 5.83
C ARG A 72 -15.05 2.25 5.26
N PHE A 73 -16.32 2.62 5.31
CA PHE A 73 -16.71 3.99 4.99
C PHE A 73 -16.12 4.96 6.02
N LEU A 74 -15.49 6.03 5.53
CA LEU A 74 -14.94 7.12 6.33
C LEU A 74 -15.81 8.36 6.09
N ARG A 75 -16.51 8.83 7.13
CA ARG A 75 -17.24 10.10 7.05
C ARG A 75 -16.22 11.24 7.00
N ALA A 76 -16.38 12.15 6.04
CA ALA A 76 -15.58 13.36 5.96
C ALA A 76 -15.67 14.14 7.29
N ALA A 77 -14.57 14.82 7.64
CA ALA A 77 -14.42 15.59 8.89
C ALA A 77 -14.55 14.80 10.21
N HIS A 78 -14.78 13.48 10.17
CA HIS A 78 -14.80 12.65 11.37
C HIS A 78 -13.49 11.86 11.51
N ARG A 79 -12.86 11.94 12.69
CA ARG A 79 -11.69 11.10 12.97
C ARG A 79 -12.13 9.63 13.03
N ALA A 80 -11.44 8.77 12.29
CA ALA A 80 -11.64 7.33 12.35
C ALA A 80 -10.88 6.75 13.54
N PRO A 81 -11.57 6.11 14.53
CA PRO A 81 -10.88 5.48 15.64
C PRO A 81 -10.13 4.23 15.17
N ALA A 82 -9.22 3.76 16.01
CA ALA A 82 -8.66 2.42 15.92
C ALA A 82 -9.77 1.36 15.82
N LEU A 83 -9.50 0.29 15.07
CA LEU A 83 -10.37 -0.88 15.07
C LEU A 83 -10.16 -1.64 16.38
N ALA A 84 -11.22 -2.28 16.88
CA ALA A 84 -11.08 -3.22 17.99
C ALA A 84 -10.19 -4.40 17.56
N ALA A 85 -9.36 -4.88 18.49
CA ALA A 85 -8.51 -6.03 18.31
C ALA A 85 -9.34 -7.33 18.16
#